data_AF-A0A267H440-F1
#
_entry.id   AF-A0A267H440-F1
#
_cell.length_a   1.000
_cell.length_b   1.000
_cell.length_c   1.000
_cell.angle_alpha   90.00
_cell.angle_beta   90.00
_cell.angle_gamma   90.00
#
_symmetry.space_group_name_H-M   'P 1'
#
loop_
_entity.id
_entity.type
_entity.pdbx_description
1 polymer ?
#
loop_
_entity_poly.entity_id
_entity_poly.type
_entity_poly.pdbx_seq_one_letter_code
_entity_poly.pdbx_strand_id
1 'polypeptide(L)'
;CPTPCLMDYSQIIDVDWRLSVTAAGSDPSEVGRTSVVLSILLQKGGNASSSTCSSGERERVFLELSLTEFYDFLHQMEKAKGLLDMQGALD
;
A
#
# COMPACT_ATOMS: atom_id res chain seq x y z
N CYS A 1 35.57 -8.66 5.62
CA CYS A 1 34.70 -7.78 4.82
C CYS A 1 33.26 -8.08 5.23
N PRO A 2 32.50 -7.17 5.86
CA PRO A 2 31.09 -7.42 6.07
C PRO A 2 30.38 -7.25 4.72
N THR A 3 29.76 -8.33 4.28
CA THR A 3 28.96 -8.46 3.05
C THR A 3 27.86 -7.38 3.02
N PRO A 4 27.57 -6.74 1.89
CA PRO A 4 26.42 -5.83 1.81
C PRO A 4 25.14 -6.64 2.09
N CYS A 5 24.40 -6.25 3.13
CA CYS A 5 23.11 -6.87 3.45
C CYS A 5 22.19 -6.71 2.24
N LEU A 6 21.89 -7.84 1.60
CA LEU A 6 21.12 -7.91 0.38
C LEU A 6 19.65 -7.63 0.73
N MET A 7 19.23 -6.40 0.39
CA MET A 7 17.87 -5.92 0.16
C MET A 7 16.77 -6.47 1.10
N ASP A 8 16.45 -5.71 2.14
CA ASP A 8 15.14 -5.81 2.78
C ASP A 8 14.08 -5.42 1.75
N TYR A 9 13.18 -6.35 1.44
CA TYR A 9 12.05 -6.08 0.56
C TYR A 9 10.74 -6.37 1.30
N SER A 10 9.69 -5.62 0.96
CA SER A 10 8.35 -5.85 1.48
C SER A 10 7.46 -6.28 0.32
N GLN A 11 6.89 -7.47 0.45
CA GLN A 11 5.95 -8.01 -0.53
C GLN A 11 4.52 -7.72 -0.08
N ILE A 12 3.69 -7.19 -0.98
CA ILE A 12 2.25 -7.07 -0.75
C ILE A 12 1.65 -8.47 -0.89
N ILE A 13 1.03 -8.97 0.18
CA ILE A 13 0.39 -10.28 0.24
C ILE A 13 -1.11 -10.19 0.04
N ASP A 14 -1.72 -9.14 0.59
CA ASP A 14 -3.17 -8.95 0.58
C ASP A 14 -3.52 -7.47 0.63
N VAL A 15 -4.65 -7.11 0.04
CA VAL A 15 -5.18 -5.75 0.01
C VAL A 15 -6.69 -5.80 0.19
N ASP A 16 -7.13 -5.29 1.34
CA ASP A 16 -8.53 -5.03 1.65
C ASP A 16 -8.84 -3.54 1.49
N TRP A 17 -10.08 -3.21 1.12
CA TRP A 17 -10.53 -1.81 1.04
C TRP A 17 -11.97 -1.64 1.53
N ARG A 18 -12.26 -0.45 2.05
CA ARG A 18 -13.60 -0.03 2.48
C ARG A 18 -13.87 1.40 2.05
N LEU A 19 -14.91 1.58 1.24
CA LEU A 19 -15.47 2.89 0.91
C LEU A 19 -16.57 3.24 1.92
N SER A 20 -16.45 4.42 2.53
CA SER A 20 -17.45 4.96 3.46
C SER A 20 -18.04 6.23 2.87
N VAL A 21 -19.37 6.31 2.86
CA VAL A 21 -20.12 7.49 2.42
C VAL A 21 -21.05 7.91 3.55
N THR A 22 -20.88 9.12 4.03
CA THR A 22 -21.82 9.80 4.92
C THR A 22 -22.67 10.74 4.07
N ALA A 23 -23.98 10.52 4.03
CA ALA A 23 -24.90 11.41 3.34
C ALA A 23 -24.98 12.76 4.06
N ALA A 24 -25.16 13.84 3.30
CA ALA A 24 -25.42 15.14 3.88
C ALA A 24 -26.83 15.18 4.48
N GLY A 25 -26.96 15.79 5.64
CA GLY A 25 -28.24 15.91 6.34
C GLY A 25 -28.84 17.32 6.23
N SER A 26 -29.95 17.52 6.93
CA SER A 26 -30.65 18.82 6.96
C SER A 26 -29.97 19.85 7.86
N ASP A 27 -29.10 19.41 8.76
CA ASP A 27 -28.26 20.31 9.57
C ASP A 27 -27.06 20.78 8.72
N PRO A 28 -26.75 22.09 8.66
CA PRO A 28 -25.59 22.60 7.93
C PRO A 28 -24.24 22.03 8.41
N SER A 29 -24.19 21.42 9.60
CA SER A 29 -23.01 20.70 10.11
C SER A 29 -22.87 19.26 9.58
N GLU A 30 -23.94 18.67 9.05
CA GLU A 30 -23.95 17.33 8.45
C GLU A 30 -23.50 17.41 6.99
N VAL A 31 -22.25 17.81 6.78
CA VAL A 31 -21.64 17.81 5.45
C VAL A 31 -21.33 16.37 5.05
N GLY A 32 -21.87 15.94 3.92
CA GLY A 32 -21.62 14.62 3.37
C GLY A 32 -20.12 14.42 3.13
N ARG A 33 -19.62 13.23 3.47
CA ARG A 33 -18.19 12.91 3.39
C ARG A 33 -17.99 11.54 2.78
N THR A 34 -17.01 11.44 1.90
CA THR A 34 -16.57 10.15 1.36
C THR A 34 -15.13 9.90 1.76
N SER A 35 -14.84 8.70 2.27
CA SER A 35 -13.48 8.26 2.59
C SER A 35 -13.25 6.82 2.15
N VAL A 36 -12.01 6.50 1.83
CA VAL A 36 -11.56 5.15 1.51
C VAL A 36 -10.54 4.73 2.54
N VAL A 37 -10.74 3.57 3.15
CA VAL A 37 -9.75 2.94 4.03
C VAL A 37 -9.16 1.75 3.30
N LEU A 38 -7.85 1.76 3.09
CA LEU A 38 -7.06 0.65 2.54
C LEU A 38 -6.36 -0.08 3.69
N SER A 39 -6.36 -1.40 3.64
CA SER A 39 -5.60 -2.26 4.53
C SER A 39 -4.72 -3.19 3.71
N ILE A 40 -3.41 -3.03 3.85
CA ILE A 40 -2.42 -3.74 3.05
C ILE A 40 -1.64 -4.66 3.98
N LEU A 41 -1.67 -5.96 3.72
CA LEU A 41 -0.83 -6.94 4.40
C LEU A 41 0.50 -7.04 3.67
N LEU A 42 1.58 -6.65 4.35
CA LEU A 42 2.94 -6.76 3.88
C LEU A 42 3.62 -7.95 4.54
N GLN A 43 4.49 -8.63 3.80
CA GLN A 43 5.43 -9.60 4.35
C GLN A 43 6.83 -9.06 4.12
N LYS A 44 7.60 -8.90 5.21
CA LYS A 44 9.00 -8.50 5.13
C LYS A 44 9.84 -9.73 4.78
N GLY A 45 10.65 -9.57 3.73
CA GLY A 45 11.69 -10.52 3.33
C GLY A 45 13.07 -9.93 3.60
N GLY A 46 13.98 -10.77 4.09
CA GLY A 46 15.39 -10.45 4.32
C GLY A 46 16.21 -11.73 4.34
N ASN A 47 17.50 -11.65 4.01
CA ASN A 47 18.39 -12.81 4.05
C ASN A 47 18.84 -13.11 5.50
N ALA A 48 19.06 -14.39 5.82
CA ALA A 48 19.28 -14.93 7.17
C ALA A 48 20.52 -14.42 7.93
N SER A 49 21.25 -13.41 7.43
CA SER A 49 22.46 -12.87 8.03
C SER A 49 22.25 -11.64 8.91
N SER A 50 21.09 -10.99 8.88
CA SER A 50 20.77 -9.94 9.86
C SER A 50 20.14 -10.59 11.08
N SER A 51 20.88 -10.62 12.18
CA SER A 51 20.49 -11.17 13.50
C SER A 51 19.24 -10.55 14.14
N THR A 52 18.50 -9.73 13.41
CA THR A 52 17.35 -8.95 13.89
C THR A 52 16.10 -9.14 13.01
N CYS A 53 16.18 -9.84 11.88
CA CYS A 53 15.04 -9.98 10.97
C CYS A 53 14.47 -11.39 11.05
N SER A 54 13.35 -11.55 11.77
CA SER A 54 12.60 -12.80 11.73
C SER A 54 12.06 -12.99 10.31
N SER A 55 12.52 -14.04 9.61
CA SER A 55 12.07 -14.34 8.26
C SER A 55 10.55 -14.55 8.27
N GLY A 56 9.80 -13.69 7.58
CA GLY A 56 8.36 -13.85 7.41
C GLY A 56 7.46 -13.09 8.38
N GLU A 57 7.96 -12.04 9.04
CA GLU A 57 7.10 -11.12 9.76
C GLU A 57 6.09 -10.46 8.81
N ARG A 58 4.80 -10.57 9.16
CA ARG A 58 3.71 -9.94 8.43
C ARG A 58 3.22 -8.72 9.19
N GLU A 59 3.08 -7.61 8.48
CA GLU A 59 2.63 -6.34 9.03
C GLU A 59 1.44 -5.84 8.23
N ARG A 60 0.40 -5.35 8.91
CA ARG A 60 -0.77 -4.76 8.27
C ARG A 60 -0.72 -3.24 8.39
N VAL A 61 -0.65 -2.56 7.24
CA VAL A 61 -0.63 -1.10 7.12
C VAL A 61 -2.04 -0.62 6.78
N PHE A 62 -2.48 0.45 7.44
CA PHE A 62 -3.77 1.08 7.18
C PHE A 62 -3.57 2.50 6.65
N LEU A 63 -4.28 2.83 5.57
CA LEU A 63 -4.34 4.19 5.04
C LEU A 63 -5.80 4.62 4.98
N GLU A 64 -6.11 5.80 5.52
CA GLU A 64 -7.38 6.47 5.29
C GLU A 64 -7.12 7.62 4.31
N LEU A 65 -7.87 7.63 3.21
CA LEU A 65 -7.72 8.57 2.10
C LEU A 65 -9.05 9.26 1.84
N SER A 66 -8.99 10.55 1.51
CA SER A 66 -10.08 11.22 0.80
C SER A 66 -10.25 10.64 -0.61
N LEU A 67 -11.38 10.94 -1.25
CA LEU A 67 -11.66 10.45 -2.60
C LEU A 67 -10.59 10.91 -3.62
N THR A 68 -10.12 12.16 -3.49
CA THR A 68 -9.08 12.72 -4.36
C THR A 68 -7.75 12.00 -4.17
N GLU A 69 -7.30 11.84 -2.92
CA GLU A 69 -6.05 11.14 -2.61
C GLU A 69 -6.09 9.68 -3.07
N PHE A 70 -7.25 9.03 -3.00
CA PHE A 70 -7.44 7.68 -3.52
C PHE A 70 -7.28 7.61 -5.05
N TYR A 71 -7.85 8.55 -5.80
CA TYR A 71 -7.66 8.59 -7.26
C TYR A 71 -6.22 8.89 -7.66
N ASP A 72 -5.55 9.80 -6.95
CA ASP A 72 -4.14 10.08 -7.16
C ASP A 72 -3.28 8.85 -6.88
N PHE A 73 -3.60 8.10 -5.81
CA PHE A 73 -2.95 6.83 -5.49
C PHE A 73 -3.10 5.80 -6.62
N LEU A 74 -4.32 5.58 -7.14
CA LEU A 74 -4.57 4.67 -8.25
C LEU A 74 -3.80 5.07 -9.52
N HIS A 75 -3.74 6.37 -9.81
CA HIS A 75 -2.99 6.89 -10.96
C HIS A 75 -1.50 6.58 -10.85
N GLN A 76 -0.92 6.72 -9.66
CA GLN A 76 0.49 6.39 -9.44
C GLN A 76 0.74 4.88 -9.52
N MET A 77 -0.18 4.05 -9.05
CA MET A 77 -0.09 2.59 -9.21
C MET A 77 -0.12 2.17 -10.68
N GLU A 78 -1.00 2.76 -11.48
CA GLU A 78 -1.08 2.45 -12.92
C GLU A 78 0.20 2.84 -13.66
N LYS A 79 0.76 4.00 -13.33
CA LYS A 79 2.08 4.41 -13.86
C LYS A 79 3.18 3.43 -13.47
N ALA A 80 3.24 3.04 -12.20
CA ALA A 80 4.25 2.09 -11.72
C ALA A 80 4.12 0.73 -12.43
N LYS A 81 2.89 0.24 -12.61
CA LYS A 81 2.62 -0.97 -13.39
C LYS A 81 3.10 -0.82 -14.83
N GLY A 82 2.77 0.28 -15.51
CA GLY A 82 3.20 0.51 -16.89
C GLY A 82 4.73 0.52 -17.05
N LEU A 83 5.46 1.05 -16.06
CA LEU A 83 6.92 0.99 -16.04
C LEU A 83 7.44 -0.45 -15.90
N LEU A 84 6.84 -1.26 -15.04
CA LEU A 84 7.20 -2.68 -14.87
C LEU A 84 6.89 -3.50 -16.13
N ASP A 85 5.73 -3.27 -16.74
CA ASP A 85 5.31 -3.97 -17.97
C ASP A 85 6.23 -3.62 -19.15
N MET A 86 6.61 -2.33 -19.28
CA MET A 86 7.60 -1.90 -20.28
C MET A 86 8.96 -2.56 -20.07
N GLN A 87 9.38 -2.74 -18.81
CA GLN A 87 10.66 -3.34 -18.49
C GLN A 87 10.67 -4.86 -18.72
N GLY A 88 9.58 -5.56 -18.40
CA GLY A 88 9.40 -6.98 -18.69
C GLY A 88 9.20 -7.30 -20.18
N ALA A 89 8.89 -6.31 -21.03
CA ALA A 89 8.83 -6.46 -22.48
C ALA A 89 10.21 -6.33 -23.17
N LEU A 90 11.25 -5.96 -22.42
CA LEU A 90 12.63 -5.81 -22.91
C LEU A 90 13.55 -6.98 -22.51
N ASP A 91 13.07 -7.90 -21.68
CA ASP A 91 13.70 -9.18 -21.31
C ASP A 91 13.16 -10.34 -22.16
#